data_AF-A0A918FDQ8-F1
#
_entry.id   AF-A0A918FDQ8-F1
#
_cell.length_a   1.000
_cell.length_b   1.000
_cell.length_c   1.000
_cell.angle_alpha   90.00
_cell.angle_beta   90.00
_cell.angle_gamma   90.00
#
_symmetry.space_group_name_H-M   'P 1'
#
loop_
_entity.id
_entity.type
_entity.pdbx_description
1 polymer ?
#
loop_
_entity_poly.entity_id
_entity_poly.type
_entity_poly.pdbx_seq_one_letter_code
_entity_poly.pdbx_strand_id
1 'polypeptide(L)'
;MIVRTGWPDAPVALLNAVRHHHERTDGCGYPDRLTELPLLTARVAVADVYDAVRTARSYQPARSAVEAQAILRKVALPPHVVEAVLLAAELLQDVWCEEQMDSGAA
;
A
#
# COMPACT_ATOMS: atom_id res chain seq x y z
N MET A 1 -17.50 -12.67 -4.43
CA MET A 1 -17.14 -13.87 -3.64
C MET A 1 -16.18 -14.72 -4.48
N ILE A 2 -14.92 -14.29 -4.67
CA ILE A 2 -13.92 -14.99 -5.52
C ILE A 2 -12.82 -15.64 -4.67
N VAL A 3 -12.59 -15.17 -3.44
CA VAL A 3 -11.40 -15.56 -2.66
C VAL A 3 -11.54 -16.90 -1.93
N ARG A 4 -12.77 -17.37 -1.66
CA ARG A 4 -13.00 -18.56 -0.81
C ARG A 4 -12.90 -19.91 -1.51
N THR A 5 -12.92 -19.96 -2.84
CA THR A 5 -12.88 -21.24 -3.58
C THR A 5 -11.47 -21.79 -3.78
N GLY A 6 -10.43 -20.94 -3.69
CA GLY A 6 -9.03 -21.34 -3.88
C GLY A 6 -8.18 -21.37 -2.60
N TRP A 7 -8.64 -20.76 -1.51
CA TRP A 7 -7.92 -20.71 -0.22
C TRP A 7 -8.91 -20.77 0.95
N PRO A 8 -9.38 -21.97 1.33
CA PRO A 8 -10.47 -22.11 2.30
C PRO A 8 -10.10 -21.64 3.71
N ASP A 9 -8.84 -21.83 4.11
CA ASP A 9 -8.35 -21.50 5.45
C ASP A 9 -7.63 -20.14 5.51
N ALA A 10 -7.82 -19.28 4.51
CA ALA A 10 -7.25 -17.94 4.50
C ALA A 10 -7.69 -17.16 5.76
N PRO A 11 -6.77 -16.50 6.48
CA PRO A 11 -7.14 -15.66 7.61
C PRO A 11 -8.16 -14.60 7.19
N VAL A 12 -9.23 -14.43 7.97
CA VAL A 12 -10.28 -13.44 7.68
C VAL A 12 -9.71 -12.03 7.51
N ALA A 13 -8.70 -11.67 8.32
CA ALA A 13 -8.01 -10.40 8.20
C ALA A 13 -7.37 -10.19 6.82
N LEU A 14 -6.78 -11.24 6.23
CA LEU A 14 -6.19 -11.19 4.90
C LEU A 14 -7.27 -11.06 3.82
N LEU A 15 -8.36 -11.83 3.94
CA LEU A 15 -9.52 -11.71 3.03
C LEU A 15 -10.09 -10.29 3.03
N ASN A 16 -10.18 -9.67 4.22
CA ASN A 16 -10.62 -8.30 4.38
C ASN A 16 -9.63 -7.30 3.76
N ALA A 17 -8.33 -7.48 3.96
CA ALA A 17 -7.32 -6.63 3.34
C ALA A 17 -7.42 -6.67 1.81
N VAL A 18 -7.53 -7.86 1.22
CA VAL A 18 -7.71 -8.01 -0.24
C VAL A 18 -8.98 -7.34 -0.72
N ARG A 19 -10.12 -7.54 -0.03
CA ARG A 19 -11.40 -6.95 -0.45
C ARG A 19 -11.43 -5.42 -0.32
N HIS A 20 -10.85 -4.88 0.75
CA HIS A 20 -11.12 -3.52 1.23
C HIS A 20 -9.92 -2.57 1.14
N HIS A 21 -8.77 -2.95 0.58
CA HIS A 21 -7.62 -2.04 0.48
C HIS A 21 -7.87 -0.83 -0.45
N HIS A 22 -8.95 -0.81 -1.23
CA HIS A 22 -9.40 0.36 -2.00
C HIS A 22 -10.46 1.21 -1.28
N GLU A 23 -10.81 0.87 -0.03
CA GLU A 23 -11.65 1.69 0.83
C GLU A 23 -10.90 2.92 1.35
N ARG A 24 -11.63 3.97 1.72
CA ARG A 24 -11.08 5.25 2.18
C ARG A 24 -11.89 5.77 3.36
N THR A 25 -11.26 6.36 4.36
CA THR A 25 -11.91 6.82 5.61
C THR A 25 -12.94 7.93 5.41
N ASP A 26 -12.97 8.57 4.24
CA ASP A 26 -14.00 9.53 3.84
C ASP A 26 -15.25 8.89 3.23
N GLY A 27 -15.30 7.55 3.12
CA GLY A 27 -16.41 6.81 2.52
C GLY A 27 -16.45 6.87 0.99
N CYS A 28 -15.47 7.50 0.34
CA CYS A 28 -15.39 7.60 -1.12
C CYS A 28 -14.71 6.39 -1.78
N GLY A 29 -14.22 5.44 -0.98
CA GLY A 29 -13.62 4.19 -1.44
C GLY A 29 -14.66 3.14 -1.87
N TYR A 30 -14.18 1.96 -2.23
CA TYR A 30 -15.00 0.82 -2.65
C TYR A 30 -14.40 -0.49 -2.13
N PRO A 31 -15.17 -1.60 -2.06
CA PRO A 31 -16.54 -1.81 -2.57
C PRO A 31 -17.71 -1.39 -1.66
N ASP A 32 -17.48 -1.29 -0.35
CA ASP A 32 -18.51 -1.19 0.69
C ASP A 32 -18.60 0.22 1.32
N ARG A 33 -17.73 1.15 0.92
CA ARG A 33 -17.70 2.56 1.35
C ARG A 33 -17.47 2.71 2.85
N LEU A 34 -16.52 1.95 3.37
CA LEU A 34 -16.18 1.96 4.79
C LEU A 34 -15.58 3.30 5.20
N THR A 35 -15.92 3.80 6.38
CA THR A 35 -15.28 4.98 6.98
C THR A 35 -14.16 4.62 7.96
N GLU A 36 -14.03 3.33 8.28
CA GLU A 36 -13.00 2.78 9.16
C GLU A 36 -12.34 1.58 8.51
N LEU A 37 -11.02 1.49 8.64
CA LEU A 37 -10.22 0.42 8.05
C LEU A 37 -9.53 -0.38 9.15
N PRO A 38 -9.67 -1.72 9.17
CA PRO A 38 -8.84 -2.58 9.99
C PRO A 38 -7.35 -2.33 9.71
N LEU A 39 -6.50 -2.49 10.71
CA LEU A 39 -5.07 -2.13 10.63
C LEU A 39 -4.34 -2.78 9.43
N LEU A 40 -4.57 -4.07 9.18
CA LEU A 40 -3.96 -4.77 8.04
C LEU A 40 -4.44 -4.18 6.71
N THR A 41 -5.75 -3.96 6.56
CA THR A 41 -6.33 -3.32 5.37
C THR A 41 -5.73 -1.94 5.13
N ALA A 42 -5.62 -1.11 6.17
CA ALA A 42 -5.04 0.22 6.08
C ALA A 42 -3.56 0.16 5.64
N ARG A 43 -2.77 -0.76 6.19
CA ARG A 43 -1.37 -0.96 5.80
C ARG A 43 -1.24 -1.34 4.33
N VAL A 44 -2.04 -2.30 3.86
CA VAL A 44 -2.04 -2.74 2.46
C VAL A 44 -2.50 -1.60 1.54
N ALA A 45 -3.53 -0.85 1.92
CA ALA A 45 -4.03 0.30 1.15
C ALA A 45 -2.94 1.38 0.97
N VAL A 46 -2.24 1.74 2.04
CA VAL A 46 -1.15 2.72 1.99
C VAL A 46 0.01 2.20 1.14
N ALA A 47 0.39 0.93 1.29
CA ALA A 47 1.45 0.31 0.50
C ALA A 47 1.12 0.27 -1.00
N ASP A 48 -0.11 -0.11 -1.35
CA ASP A 48 -0.60 -0.14 -2.75
C ASP A 48 -0.54 1.25 -3.40
N VAL A 49 -1.01 2.29 -2.70
CA VAL A 49 -0.93 3.67 -3.20
C VAL A 49 0.52 4.14 -3.33
N TYR A 50 1.38 3.84 -2.36
CA TYR A 50 2.79 4.22 -2.41
C TYR A 50 3.49 3.60 -3.63
N ASP A 51 3.36 2.28 -3.79
CA ASP A 51 3.96 1.55 -4.91
C ASP A 51 3.41 2.04 -6.25
N ALA A 52 2.09 2.24 -6.35
CA ALA A 52 1.46 2.74 -7.57
C ALA A 52 1.98 4.11 -8.03
N VAL A 53 2.40 4.94 -7.09
CA VAL A 53 2.99 6.26 -7.38
C VAL A 53 4.49 6.16 -7.70
N ARG A 54 5.21 5.27 -7.02
CA ARG A 54 6.66 5.11 -7.14
C ARG A 54 7.11 4.22 -8.30
N THR A 55 6.20 3.42 -8.85
CA THR A 55 6.50 2.50 -9.95
C THR A 55 6.14 3.14 -11.30
N ALA A 56 7.06 3.06 -12.27
CA ALA A 56 6.80 3.53 -13.63
C ALA A 56 5.78 2.61 -14.31
N ARG A 57 4.78 3.19 -14.95
CA ARG A 57 3.72 2.51 -15.70
C ARG A 57 3.65 3.08 -17.11
N SER A 58 3.03 2.37 -18.05
CA SER A 58 2.93 2.78 -19.46
C SER A 58 2.35 4.19 -19.67
N TYR A 59 1.53 4.66 -18.73
CA TYR A 59 0.84 5.95 -18.77
C TYR A 59 1.37 6.98 -17.75
N GLN A 60 2.36 6.64 -16.92
CA GLN A 60 2.89 7.54 -15.90
C GLN A 60 4.33 7.16 -15.51
N PRO A 61 5.30 8.10 -15.54
CA PRO A 61 6.63 7.84 -15.00
C PRO A 61 6.61 7.68 -13.47
N ALA A 62 7.59 6.98 -12.93
CA ALA A 62 7.81 6.91 -11.49
C ALA A 62 7.95 8.33 -10.90
N ARG A 63 7.18 8.66 -9.87
CA ARG A 63 7.30 9.94 -9.14
C ARG A 63 8.32 9.82 -8.01
N SER A 64 8.89 10.92 -7.56
CA SER A 64 9.84 10.95 -6.43
C SER A 64 9.19 10.52 -5.11
N ALA A 65 10.02 10.17 -4.12
CA ALA A 65 9.54 9.87 -2.76
C ALA A 65 8.76 11.05 -2.14
N VAL A 66 9.25 12.27 -2.34
CA VAL A 66 8.60 13.50 -1.85
C VAL A 66 7.21 13.68 -2.47
N GLU A 67 7.08 13.47 -3.77
CA GLU A 67 5.78 13.51 -4.45
C GLU A 67 4.83 12.42 -3.95
N ALA A 68 5.34 11.19 -3.75
CA ALA A 68 4.56 10.08 -3.21
C ALA A 68 4.02 10.38 -1.80
N GLN A 69 4.85 10.94 -0.92
CA GLN A 69 4.43 11.39 0.41
C GLN A 69 3.33 12.46 0.32
N ALA A 70 3.49 13.45 -0.55
CA ALA A 70 2.52 14.53 -0.73
C ALA A 70 1.17 14.01 -1.29
N ILE A 71 1.20 12.99 -2.13
CA ILE A 71 -0.02 12.33 -2.65
C ILE A 71 -0.69 11.51 -1.55
N LEU A 72 0.06 10.67 -0.85
CA LEU A 72 -0.48 9.81 0.22
C LEU A 72 -1.18 10.62 1.31
N ARG A 73 -0.59 11.74 1.75
CA ARG A 73 -1.18 12.63 2.76
C ARG A 73 -2.49 13.30 2.31
N LYS A 74 -2.80 13.27 1.01
CA LYS A 74 -4.07 13.76 0.44
C LYS A 74 -5.10 12.66 0.23
N VAL A 75 -4.70 11.39 0.27
CA VAL A 75 -5.65 10.26 0.24
C VAL A 75 -6.27 10.13 1.62
N ALA A 76 -7.59 9.95 1.67
CA ALA A 76 -8.31 9.69 2.92
C ALA A 76 -8.02 8.28 3.45
N LEU A 77 -6.81 8.10 3.98
CA LEU A 77 -6.33 6.92 4.69
C LEU A 77 -5.93 7.32 6.12
N PRO A 78 -5.89 6.39 7.08
CA PRO A 78 -5.56 6.71 8.47
C PRO A 78 -4.17 7.37 8.58
N PRO A 79 -4.06 8.62 9.07
CA PRO A 79 -2.80 9.36 9.02
C PRO A 79 -1.63 8.68 9.75
N HIS A 80 -1.91 8.06 10.89
CA HIS A 80 -0.89 7.33 11.66
C HIS A 80 -0.33 6.11 10.90
N VAL A 81 -1.12 5.47 10.04
CA VAL A 81 -0.65 4.37 9.18
C VAL A 81 0.15 4.91 8.00
N VAL A 82 -0.28 6.04 7.42
CA VAL A 82 0.47 6.74 6.37
C VAL A 82 1.88 7.05 6.85
N GLU A 83 2.02 7.73 7.99
CA GLU A 83 3.34 8.09 8.51
C GLU A 83 4.19 6.86 8.87
N ALA A 84 3.59 5.81 9.44
CA ALA A 84 4.31 4.58 9.76
C ALA A 84 4.87 3.87 8.51
N VAL A 85 4.10 3.81 7.43
CA VAL A 85 4.55 3.20 6.16
C VAL A 85 5.57 4.07 5.46
N LEU A 86 5.42 5.40 5.49
CA LEU A 86 6.41 6.31 4.91
C LEU A 86 7.77 6.19 5.62
N LEU A 87 7.76 6.10 6.95
CA LEU A 87 8.98 5.85 7.73
C LEU A 87 9.60 4.50 7.37
N ALA A 88 8.78 3.44 7.27
CA ALA A 88 9.27 2.13 6.86
C ALA A 88 9.85 2.13 5.43
N ALA A 89 9.24 2.86 4.50
CA ALA A 89 9.71 2.97 3.12
C ALA A 89 11.06 3.69 3.02
N GLU A 90 11.30 4.71 3.86
CA GLU A 90 12.59 5.39 3.97
C GLU A 90 13.67 4.44 4.52
N LEU A 91 13.38 3.76 5.63
CA LEU A 91 14.30 2.78 6.22
C LEU A 91 14.63 1.62 5.28
N LEU A 92 13.66 1.16 4.49
CA LEU A 92 13.87 0.05 3.56
C LEU A 92 14.58 0.49 2.28
N GLN A 93 14.50 1.75 1.84
CA GLN A 93 15.29 2.22 0.70
C GLN A 93 16.79 2.05 0.95
N ASP A 94 17.23 2.25 2.19
CA ASP A 94 18.63 2.02 2.57
C ASP A 94 19.01 0.54 2.43
N VAL A 95 18.13 -0.38 2.84
CA VAL A 95 18.34 -1.84 2.76
C VAL A 95 18.38 -2.34 1.31
N TRP A 96 17.48 -1.85 0.45
CA TRP A 96 17.40 -2.30 -0.94
C TRP A 96 18.56 -1.77 -1.79
N CYS A 97 19.17 -0.65 -1.39
CA CYS A 97 20.38 -0.13 -2.03
C CYS A 97 21.60 -1.03 -1.75
N GLU A 98 21.70 -1.59 -0.54
CA GLU A 98 22.77 -2.51 -0.16
C GLU A 98 22.67 -3.85 -0.92
N GLU A 99 21.47 -4.43 -1.05
CA GLU A 99 21.27 -5.73 -1.72
C GLU A 99 21.41 -5.67 -3.26
N GLN A 100 21.10 -4.52 -3.88
CA GLN A 100 21.25 -4.32 -5.32
C GLN A 100 22.72 -4.11 -5.74
N MET A 101 23.60 -3.72 -4.82
CA MET A 101 25.05 -3.67 -5.06
C MET A 101 25.70 -5.06 -5.03
N ASP A 102 25.20 -5.98 -4.19
CA ASP A 102 25.77 -7.33 -4.03
C ASP A 102 25.25 -8.36 -5.07
N SER A 103 24.18 -8.05 -5.79
CA SER A 103 23.60 -8.93 -6.82
C SER A 103 24.09 -8.65 -8.26
N GLY A 104 24.96 -7.65 -8.44
CA GLY A 104 25.52 -7.25 -9.73
C GLY A 104 26.85 -7.91 -10.14
N ALA A 105 27.36 -8.87 -9.37
CA ALA A 105 28.60 -9.59 -9.67
C ALA A 105 28.36 -11.10 -9.85
N ALA A 106 27.74 -11.49 -10.97
CA ALA A 106 27.82 -12.84 -11.52
C ALA A 106 27.58 -12.82 -13.04
#